data_AF-A0AAW8NJG6-F1
#
_entry.id   AF-A0AAW8NJG6-F1
#
_cell.length_a   1.000
_cell.length_b   1.000
_cell.length_c   1.000
_cell.angle_alpha   90.00
_cell.angle_beta   90.00
_cell.angle_gamma   90.00
#
_symmetry.space_group_name_H-M   'P 1'
#
loop_
_entity.id
_entity.type
_entity.pdbx_description
1 polymer ?
#
loop_
_entity_poly.entity_id
_entity_poly.type
_entity_poly.pdbx_seq_one_letter_code
_entity_poly.pdbx_strand_id
1 'polypeptide(L)'
;MSLIDAVARLGRSAIDLVVGLGKAGLMLWGAIAHRPRLRKGTPLLIKQLYVIGVQSMVIIIVSGLFIGMVLALQGYNILVGFGTEESLGPMVALSLLRELGPVVTALLFAGRAGSALTAELGLMKSTEQLSSLEMMAIDPLRQIVAPRFWAGVISLPLLALMFTAVGIYGGHLVGVEWKGIDSGSFWSILQASVEWRQDIVNCMIKSLLFAIVVTWIALYRGYHVTPNPEGISRATTQTVVQSSLAVLALDFLLTAMMFGQ
;
A
#
# COMPACT_ATOMS: atom_id res chain seq x y z
N MET A 1 36.27 -21.15 5.91
CA MET A 1 35.85 -19.73 5.82
C MET A 1 36.20 -19.11 7.17
N SER A 2 37.16 -18.18 7.20
CA SER A 2 37.61 -17.62 8.47
C SER A 2 36.48 -16.80 9.11
N LEU A 3 36.41 -16.77 10.45
CA LEU A 3 35.46 -15.92 11.17
C LEU A 3 35.56 -14.45 10.73
N ILE A 4 36.77 -14.03 10.35
CA ILE A 4 37.08 -12.69 9.84
C ILE A 4 36.37 -12.43 8.51
N ASP A 5 36.33 -13.40 7.59
CA ASP A 5 35.60 -13.26 6.32
C ASP A 5 34.08 -13.19 6.51
N ALA A 6 33.56 -13.83 7.56
CA ALA A 6 32.15 -13.76 7.91
C ALA A 6 31.80 -12.38 8.46
N VAL A 7 32.60 -11.85 9.39
CA VAL A 7 32.43 -10.50 9.96
C VAL A 7 32.63 -9.42 8.89
N ALA A 8 33.62 -9.55 8.00
CA ALA A 8 33.84 -8.59 6.92
C ALA A 8 32.68 -8.56 5.92
N ARG A 9 32.08 -9.71 5.59
CA ARG A 9 30.88 -9.80 4.73
C ARG A 9 29.64 -9.22 5.40
N LEU A 10 29.49 -9.43 6.70
CA LEU A 10 28.42 -8.81 7.50
C LEU A 10 28.58 -7.29 7.52
N GLY A 11 29.81 -6.80 7.79
CA GLY A 11 30.12 -5.38 7.79
C GLY A 11 29.87 -4.72 6.43
N ARG A 12 30.30 -5.36 5.33
CA ARG A 12 30.03 -4.86 3.98
C ARG A 12 28.55 -4.79 3.67
N SER A 13 27.80 -5.86 3.97
CA SER A 13 26.34 -5.90 3.78
C SER A 13 25.62 -4.81 4.59
N ALA A 14 26.05 -4.58 5.85
CA ALA A 14 25.48 -3.54 6.70
C ALA A 14 25.75 -2.13 6.14
N ILE A 15 26.98 -1.87 5.69
CA ILE A 15 27.34 -0.58 5.07
C ILE A 15 26.53 -0.38 3.78
N ASP A 16 26.43 -1.39 2.93
CA ASP A 16 25.68 -1.31 1.67
C ASP A 16 24.19 -1.04 1.91
N LEU A 17 23.62 -1.62 2.98
CA LEU A 17 22.24 -1.33 3.41
C LEU A 17 22.08 0.13 3.85
N VAL A 18 22.97 0.65 4.70
CA VAL A 18 22.90 2.04 5.18
C VAL A 18 23.10 3.03 4.02
N VAL A 19 24.05 2.77 3.13
CA VAL A 19 24.27 3.58 1.92
C VAL A 19 23.05 3.52 1.01
N GLY A 20 22.45 2.34 0.84
CA GLY A 20 21.22 2.17 0.06
C GLY A 20 20.05 2.99 0.62
N LEU A 21 19.84 2.95 1.94
CA LEU A 21 18.83 3.76 2.62
C LEU A 21 19.11 5.26 2.48
N GLY A 22 20.37 5.68 2.63
CA GLY A 22 20.79 7.07 2.45
C GLY A 22 20.51 7.58 1.02
N LYS A 23 20.84 6.80 0.00
CA LYS A 23 20.53 7.11 -1.41
C LYS A 23 19.03 7.19 -1.66
N ALA A 24 18.26 6.26 -1.10
CA ALA A 24 16.81 6.27 -1.20
C ALA A 24 16.20 7.53 -0.56
N GLY A 25 16.73 7.96 0.59
CA GLY A 25 16.29 9.17 1.29
C GLY A 25 16.60 10.44 0.52
N LEU A 26 17.82 10.55 -0.02
CA LEU A 26 18.24 11.66 -0.88
C LEU A 26 17.40 11.74 -2.16
N MET A 27 17.05 10.61 -2.76
CA MET A 27 16.19 10.54 -3.94
C MET A 27 14.78 11.07 -3.65
N LEU A 28 14.18 10.67 -2.52
CA LEU A 28 12.89 11.20 -2.08
C LEU A 28 12.97 12.70 -1.82
N TRP A 29 14.00 13.13 -1.09
CA TRP A 29 14.20 14.53 -0.77
C TRP A 29 14.37 15.37 -2.05
N GLY A 30 15.19 14.91 -3.00
CA GLY A 30 15.37 15.56 -4.30
C GLY A 30 14.06 15.67 -5.09
N ALA A 31 13.20 14.66 -5.04
CA ALA A 31 11.91 14.63 -5.72
C ALA A 31 10.86 15.55 -5.05
N ILE A 32 10.87 15.70 -3.72
CA ILE A 32 9.86 16.45 -2.96
C ILE A 32 10.26 17.91 -2.70
N ALA A 33 11.54 18.18 -2.40
CA ALA A 33 12.00 19.49 -1.94
C ALA A 33 12.02 20.57 -3.05
N HIS A 34 11.93 20.18 -4.32
CA HIS A 34 11.93 21.13 -5.43
C HIS A 34 10.54 21.74 -5.68
N ARG A 35 10.49 23.08 -5.85
CA ARG A 35 9.24 23.85 -6.01
C ARG A 35 8.23 23.17 -6.96
N PRO A 36 6.98 22.90 -6.53
CA PRO A 36 5.98 22.27 -7.38
C PRO A 36 5.63 23.17 -8.57
N ARG A 37 5.92 22.72 -9.81
CA ARG A 37 5.48 23.38 -11.05
C ARG A 37 4.04 22.94 -11.35
N LEU A 38 3.08 23.49 -10.61
CA LEU A 38 1.67 23.10 -10.66
C LEU A 38 1.11 23.05 -12.09
N ARG A 39 1.43 24.03 -12.96
CA ARG A 39 0.91 24.07 -14.34
C ARG A 39 1.39 22.94 -15.27
N LYS A 40 2.62 22.45 -15.10
CA LYS A 40 3.17 21.36 -15.96
C LYS A 40 3.02 19.99 -15.32
N GLY A 41 2.92 19.93 -13.99
CA GLY A 41 2.83 18.68 -13.22
C GLY A 41 1.42 18.10 -13.09
N THR A 42 0.37 18.91 -13.11
CA THR A 42 -1.01 18.43 -12.97
C THR A 42 -1.45 17.42 -14.05
N PRO A 43 -1.20 17.59 -15.36
CA PRO A 43 -1.60 16.59 -16.35
C PRO A 43 -0.83 15.27 -16.18
N LEU A 44 0.45 15.35 -15.78
CA LEU A 44 1.27 14.18 -15.48
C LEU A 44 0.72 13.43 -14.26
N LEU A 45 0.34 14.16 -13.20
CA LEU A 45 -0.23 13.59 -11.99
C LEU A 45 -1.57 12.91 -12.27
N ILE A 46 -2.46 13.52 -13.06
CA ILE A 46 -3.75 12.91 -13.45
C ILE A 46 -3.53 11.61 -14.23
N LYS A 47 -2.58 11.61 -15.18
CA LYS A 47 -2.23 10.39 -15.92
C LYS A 47 -1.72 9.30 -14.97
N GLN A 48 -0.89 9.65 -14.00
CA GLN A 48 -0.36 8.68 -13.04
C GLN A 48 -1.42 8.20 -12.05
N LEU A 49 -2.35 9.05 -11.61
CA LEU A 49 -3.52 8.65 -10.80
C LEU A 49 -4.39 7.61 -11.52
N TYR A 50 -4.58 7.76 -12.84
CA TYR A 50 -5.31 6.77 -13.63
C TYR A 50 -4.59 5.41 -13.67
N VAL A 51 -3.29 5.42 -13.98
CA VAL A 51 -2.50 4.18 -14.11
C VAL A 51 -2.32 3.47 -12.75
N ILE A 52 -2.01 4.22 -11.71
CA ILE A 52 -1.70 3.68 -10.38
C ILE A 52 -2.98 3.40 -9.59
N GLY A 53 -3.93 4.33 -9.58
CA GLY A 53 -5.17 4.26 -8.81
C GLY A 53 -6.26 3.48 -9.54
N VAL A 54 -6.79 4.04 -10.63
CA VAL A 54 -7.99 3.52 -11.31
C VAL A 54 -7.78 2.10 -11.81
N GLN A 55 -6.65 1.79 -12.43
CA GLN A 55 -6.39 0.42 -12.90
C GLN A 55 -6.18 -0.59 -11.75
N SER A 56 -5.92 -0.14 -10.51
CA SER A 56 -5.86 -1.00 -9.33
C SER A 56 -7.23 -1.20 -8.67
N MET A 57 -8.25 -0.43 -9.05
CA MET A 57 -9.58 -0.47 -8.45
C MET A 57 -10.24 -1.85 -8.56
N VAL A 58 -10.08 -2.54 -9.69
CA VAL A 58 -10.71 -3.85 -9.93
C VAL A 58 -10.24 -4.89 -8.92
N ILE A 59 -8.92 -5.04 -8.73
CA ILE A 59 -8.38 -6.02 -7.79
C ILE A 59 -8.79 -5.70 -6.35
N ILE A 60 -8.87 -4.41 -5.98
CA ILE A 60 -9.24 -3.96 -4.64
C ILE A 60 -10.73 -4.22 -4.35
N ILE A 61 -11.64 -3.88 -5.27
CA ILE A 61 -13.08 -4.11 -5.09
C ILE A 61 -13.38 -5.61 -5.00
N VAL A 62 -12.86 -6.40 -5.94
CA VAL A 62 -13.13 -7.85 -5.98
C VAL A 62 -12.55 -8.53 -4.75
N SER A 63 -11.32 -8.20 -4.36
CA SER A 63 -10.70 -8.79 -3.16
C SER A 63 -11.42 -8.36 -1.89
N GLY A 64 -11.80 -7.08 -1.78
CA GLY A 64 -12.53 -6.55 -0.62
C GLY A 64 -13.86 -7.26 -0.42
N LEU A 65 -14.61 -7.50 -1.50
CA LEU A 65 -15.88 -8.22 -1.46
C LEU A 65 -15.71 -9.64 -0.91
N PHE A 66 -14.79 -10.42 -1.50
CA PHE A 66 -14.57 -11.81 -1.07
C PHE A 66 -14.02 -11.92 0.33
N ILE A 67 -13.10 -11.04 0.73
CA ILE A 67 -12.56 -11.01 2.09
C ILE A 67 -13.67 -10.68 3.09
N GLY A 68 -14.51 -9.69 2.80
CA GLY A 68 -15.67 -9.35 3.62
C GLY A 68 -16.66 -10.52 3.79
N MET A 69 -16.98 -11.21 2.70
CA MET A 69 -17.86 -12.40 2.72
C MET A 69 -17.27 -13.53 3.58
N VAL A 70 -15.97 -13.81 3.43
CA VAL A 70 -15.28 -14.86 4.20
C VAL A 70 -15.25 -14.51 5.69
N LEU A 71 -14.94 -13.25 6.04
CA LEU A 71 -14.95 -12.78 7.42
C LEU A 71 -16.33 -12.89 8.06
N ALA A 72 -17.39 -12.51 7.34
CA ALA A 72 -18.75 -12.62 7.86
C ALA A 72 -19.17 -14.08 8.06
N LEU A 73 -18.83 -14.97 7.13
CA LEU A 73 -19.17 -16.39 7.26
C LEU A 73 -18.45 -17.03 8.47
N GLN A 74 -17.17 -16.74 8.65
CA GLN A 74 -16.39 -17.25 9.77
C GLN A 74 -16.83 -16.62 11.10
N GLY A 75 -17.04 -15.30 11.11
CA GLY A 75 -17.51 -14.57 12.29
C GLY A 75 -18.88 -15.05 12.77
N TYR A 76 -19.80 -15.33 11.85
CA TYR A 76 -21.12 -15.87 12.17
C TYR A 76 -21.02 -17.20 12.90
N ASN A 77 -20.23 -18.15 12.38
CA ASN A 77 -20.08 -19.46 13.00
C ASN A 77 -19.53 -19.39 14.43
N ILE A 78 -18.69 -18.39 14.73
CA ILE A 78 -18.16 -18.14 16.07
C ILE A 78 -19.24 -17.51 16.96
N LEU A 79 -19.91 -16.46 16.48
CA LEU A 79 -20.87 -15.67 17.27
C LEU A 79 -22.17 -16.42 17.59
N VAL A 80 -22.63 -17.32 16.72
CA VAL A 80 -23.77 -18.19 17.01
C VAL A 80 -23.53 -19.07 18.22
N GLY A 81 -22.29 -19.55 18.41
CA GLY A 81 -21.92 -20.34 19.60
C GLY A 81 -22.05 -19.57 20.92
N PHE A 82 -22.00 -18.23 20.86
CA PHE A 82 -22.18 -17.34 22.01
C PHE A 82 -23.59 -16.73 22.09
N GLY A 83 -24.46 -16.98 21.10
CA GLY A 83 -25.80 -16.39 21.02
C GLY A 83 -25.82 -14.89 20.66
N THR A 84 -24.72 -14.35 20.13
CA THR A 84 -24.56 -12.91 19.82
C THR A 84 -24.35 -12.65 18.33
N GLU A 85 -25.19 -13.26 17.49
CA GLU A 85 -25.10 -13.15 16.02
C GLU A 85 -25.32 -11.72 15.49
N GLU A 86 -26.04 -10.87 16.22
CA GLU A 86 -26.25 -9.46 15.89
C GLU A 86 -24.95 -8.63 15.92
N SER A 87 -23.92 -9.09 16.66
CA SER A 87 -22.61 -8.43 16.75
C SER A 87 -21.70 -8.69 15.54
N LEU A 88 -22.20 -9.38 14.51
CA LEU A 88 -21.44 -9.69 13.30
C LEU A 88 -21.01 -8.42 12.54
N GLY A 89 -21.88 -7.42 12.44
CA GLY A 89 -21.61 -6.16 11.74
C GLY A 89 -20.40 -5.41 12.31
N PRO A 90 -20.40 -5.08 13.62
CA PRO A 90 -19.25 -4.51 14.31
C PRO A 90 -17.97 -5.33 14.15
N MET A 91 -18.04 -6.65 14.28
CA MET A 91 -16.88 -7.52 14.15
C MET A 91 -16.23 -7.37 12.76
N VAL A 92 -17.03 -7.42 11.70
CA VAL A 92 -16.53 -7.28 10.32
C VAL A 92 -16.00 -5.87 10.08
N ALA A 93 -16.74 -4.83 10.48
CA ALA A 93 -16.36 -3.44 10.25
C ALA A 93 -15.05 -3.06 10.99
N LEU A 94 -14.94 -3.39 12.28
CA LEU A 94 -13.75 -3.08 13.08
C LEU A 94 -12.53 -3.87 12.61
N SER A 95 -12.70 -5.15 12.25
CA SER A 95 -11.60 -5.96 11.71
C SER A 95 -11.06 -5.41 10.39
N LEU A 96 -11.95 -4.91 9.52
CA LEU A 96 -11.56 -4.27 8.26
C LEU A 96 -10.94 -2.89 8.47
N LEU A 97 -11.49 -2.05 9.35
CA LEU A 97 -10.99 -0.69 9.57
C LEU A 97 -9.62 -0.67 10.28
N ARG A 98 -9.41 -1.54 11.27
CA ARG A 98 -8.22 -1.49 12.13
C ARG A 98 -7.00 -2.21 11.55
N GLU A 99 -7.22 -3.36 10.93
CA GLU A 99 -6.12 -4.24 10.50
C GLU A 99 -6.20 -4.54 9.00
N LEU A 100 -7.22 -5.29 8.59
CA LEU A 100 -7.20 -5.96 7.28
C LEU A 100 -7.31 -4.98 6.11
N GLY A 101 -8.09 -3.90 6.24
CA GLY A 101 -8.32 -2.95 5.16
C GLY A 101 -7.04 -2.26 4.68
N PRO A 102 -6.35 -1.48 5.54
CA PRO A 102 -5.10 -0.82 5.18
C PRO A 102 -4.00 -1.81 4.76
N VAL A 103 -3.83 -2.91 5.49
CA VAL A 103 -2.73 -3.86 5.27
C VAL A 103 -2.92 -4.63 3.97
N VAL A 104 -4.08 -5.26 3.76
CA VAL A 104 -4.32 -6.06 2.54
C VAL A 104 -4.32 -5.16 1.31
N THR A 105 -4.91 -3.97 1.40
CA THR A 105 -4.85 -2.99 0.29
C THR A 105 -3.42 -2.63 -0.06
N ALA A 106 -2.56 -2.40 0.94
CA ALA A 106 -1.15 -2.07 0.71
C ALA A 106 -0.37 -3.23 0.08
N LEU A 107 -0.61 -4.47 0.50
CA LEU A 107 0.02 -5.66 -0.09
C LEU A 107 -0.41 -5.88 -1.55
N LEU A 108 -1.70 -5.77 -1.85
CA LEU A 108 -2.23 -5.86 -3.22
C LEU A 108 -1.70 -4.72 -4.09
N PHE A 109 -1.63 -3.51 -3.55
CA PHE A 109 -1.08 -2.33 -4.22
C PHE A 109 0.42 -2.50 -4.53
N ALA A 110 1.21 -3.01 -3.58
CA ALA A 110 2.63 -3.33 -3.80
C ALA A 110 2.81 -4.36 -4.94
N GLY A 111 1.99 -5.41 -4.93
CA GLY A 111 2.00 -6.46 -5.95
C GLY A 111 1.67 -5.94 -7.35
N ARG A 112 0.62 -5.12 -7.48
CA ARG A 112 0.14 -4.64 -8.79
C ARG A 112 0.78 -3.32 -9.22
N ALA A 113 0.54 -2.25 -8.47
CA ALA A 113 1.00 -0.91 -8.83
C ALA A 113 2.49 -0.73 -8.54
N GLY A 114 3.00 -1.24 -7.41
CA GLY A 114 4.43 -1.18 -7.07
C GLY A 114 5.32 -1.89 -8.09
N SER A 115 4.92 -3.10 -8.50
CA SER A 115 5.60 -3.84 -9.57
C SER A 115 5.58 -3.09 -10.91
N ALA A 116 4.42 -2.55 -11.30
CA ALA A 116 4.28 -1.80 -12.54
C ALA A 116 5.17 -0.54 -12.56
N LEU A 117 5.21 0.22 -11.45
CA LEU A 117 6.07 1.40 -11.31
C LEU A 117 7.55 1.06 -11.43
N THR A 118 7.97 -0.05 -10.82
CA THR A 118 9.35 -0.53 -10.85
C THR A 118 9.74 -0.93 -12.27
N ALA A 119 8.88 -1.69 -12.96
CA ALA A 119 9.10 -2.12 -14.32
C ALA A 119 9.13 -0.96 -15.32
N GLU A 120 8.21 0.02 -15.18
CA GLU A 120 8.16 1.20 -16.05
C GLU A 120 9.43 2.06 -15.92
N LEU A 121 9.88 2.33 -14.68
CA LEU A 121 11.12 3.05 -14.44
C LEU A 121 12.35 2.28 -14.94
N GLY A 122 12.39 0.96 -14.72
CA GLY A 122 13.49 0.13 -15.19
C GLY A 122 13.58 0.08 -16.71
N LEU A 123 12.43 0.03 -17.40
CA LEU A 123 12.37 0.09 -18.85
C LEU A 123 12.83 1.46 -19.39
N MET A 124 12.39 2.56 -18.77
CA MET A 124 12.84 3.91 -19.11
C MET A 124 14.36 4.05 -18.95
N LYS A 125 14.94 3.41 -17.93
CA LYS A 125 16.38 3.38 -17.73
C LYS A 125 17.10 2.54 -18.79
N SER A 126 16.60 1.34 -19.09
CA SER A 126 17.20 0.46 -20.10
C SER A 126 17.13 1.01 -21.52
N THR A 127 16.21 1.93 -21.79
CA THR A 127 16.04 2.60 -23.08
C THR A 127 16.70 3.99 -23.11
N GLU A 128 17.51 4.33 -22.09
CA GLU A 128 18.22 5.61 -21.96
C GLU A 128 17.30 6.85 -21.95
N GLN A 129 16.00 6.66 -21.70
CA GLN A 129 15.03 7.77 -21.64
C GLN A 129 15.32 8.70 -20.45
N LEU A 130 15.81 8.17 -19.33
CA LEU A 130 16.21 8.98 -18.18
C LEU A 130 17.43 9.86 -18.51
N SER A 131 18.45 9.26 -19.11
CA SER A 131 19.70 9.93 -19.52
C SER A 131 19.45 11.00 -20.58
N SER A 132 18.55 10.74 -21.54
CA SER A 132 18.19 11.73 -22.56
C SER A 132 17.49 12.97 -22.00
N LEU A 133 16.69 12.83 -20.94
CA LEU A 133 16.10 13.99 -20.25
C LEU A 133 17.17 14.85 -19.56
N GLU A 134 18.15 14.20 -18.93
CA GLU A 134 19.28 14.89 -18.31
C GLU A 134 20.08 15.69 -19.35
N MET A 135 20.27 15.14 -20.56
CA MET A 135 20.90 15.85 -21.68
C MET A 135 20.08 17.05 -22.17
N MET A 136 18.76 17.04 -22.02
CA MET A 136 17.88 18.17 -22.33
C MET A 136 17.82 19.21 -21.20
N ALA A 137 18.69 19.11 -20.20
CA ALA A 137 18.67 19.92 -18.98
C ALA A 137 17.34 19.84 -18.21
N ILE A 138 16.68 18.68 -18.29
CA ILE A 138 15.45 18.40 -17.54
C ILE A 138 15.72 17.34 -16.48
N ASP A 139 15.49 17.70 -15.22
CA ASP A 139 15.67 16.79 -14.08
C ASP A 139 14.64 15.64 -14.11
N PRO A 140 15.07 14.38 -14.31
CA PRO A 140 14.18 13.23 -14.37
C PRO A 140 13.52 12.91 -13.03
N LEU A 141 14.17 13.20 -11.89
CA LEU A 141 13.57 12.99 -10.57
C LEU A 141 12.30 13.83 -10.42
N ARG A 142 12.35 15.07 -10.92
CA ARG A 142 11.20 15.96 -10.86
C ARG A 142 10.11 15.63 -11.87
N GLN A 143 10.47 15.29 -13.10
CA GLN A 143 9.49 15.12 -14.16
C GLN A 143 8.81 13.75 -14.14
N ILE A 144 9.53 12.72 -13.68
CA ILE A 144 9.11 11.33 -13.75
C ILE A 144 8.80 10.77 -12.36
N VAL A 145 9.71 10.93 -11.40
CA VAL A 145 9.59 10.30 -10.07
C VAL A 145 8.55 11.02 -9.20
N ALA A 146 8.59 12.36 -9.14
CA ALA A 146 7.69 13.12 -8.26
C ALA A 146 6.18 12.94 -8.57
N PRO A 147 5.69 12.97 -9.82
CA PRO A 147 4.27 12.76 -10.10
C PRO A 147 3.80 11.36 -9.73
N ARG A 148 4.65 10.34 -9.91
CA ARG A 148 4.37 8.95 -9.53
C ARG A 148 4.32 8.78 -8.02
N PHE A 149 5.23 9.45 -7.29
CA PHE A 149 5.21 9.46 -5.83
C PHE A 149 3.88 10.01 -5.30
N TRP A 150 3.48 11.21 -5.72
CA TRP A 150 2.23 11.81 -5.27
C TRP A 150 1.00 11.03 -5.70
N ALA A 151 1.00 10.48 -6.91
CA ALA A 151 -0.10 9.62 -7.36
C ALA A 151 -0.24 8.36 -6.50
N GLY A 152 0.85 7.72 -6.09
CA GLY A 152 0.82 6.58 -5.16
C GLY A 152 0.31 6.96 -3.76
N VAL A 153 0.83 8.06 -3.20
CA VAL A 153 0.44 8.57 -1.87
C VAL A 153 -1.05 8.93 -1.80
N ILE A 154 -1.61 9.48 -2.88
CA ILE A 154 -3.04 9.84 -2.94
C ILE A 154 -3.91 8.60 -3.21
N SER A 155 -3.45 7.69 -4.07
CA SER A 155 -4.28 6.56 -4.52
C SER A 155 -4.52 5.53 -3.41
N LEU A 156 -3.51 5.18 -2.62
CA LEU A 156 -3.62 4.06 -1.69
C LEU A 156 -4.64 4.30 -0.57
N PRO A 157 -4.70 5.48 0.11
CA PRO A 157 -5.73 5.75 1.11
C PRO A 157 -7.15 5.70 0.53
N LEU A 158 -7.34 6.21 -0.69
CA LEU A 158 -8.63 6.15 -1.38
C LEU A 158 -9.03 4.70 -1.69
N LEU A 159 -8.09 3.89 -2.17
CA LEU A 159 -8.30 2.47 -2.41
C LEU A 159 -8.60 1.70 -1.11
N ALA A 160 -7.97 2.07 0.01
CA ALA A 160 -8.22 1.43 1.31
C ALA A 160 -9.64 1.71 1.81
N LEU A 161 -10.12 2.95 1.69
CA LEU A 161 -11.50 3.29 2.01
C LEU A 161 -12.49 2.50 1.15
N MET A 162 -12.24 2.39 -0.16
CA MET A 162 -13.06 1.57 -1.05
C MET A 162 -13.05 0.09 -0.68
N PHE A 163 -11.88 -0.46 -0.34
CA PHE A 163 -11.75 -1.83 0.13
C PHE A 163 -12.62 -2.09 1.37
N THR A 164 -12.54 -1.20 2.37
CA THR A 164 -13.32 -1.34 3.60
C THR A 164 -14.82 -1.21 3.36
N ALA A 165 -15.25 -0.26 2.51
CA ALA A 165 -16.66 -0.08 2.18
C ALA A 165 -17.25 -1.31 1.48
N VAL A 166 -16.56 -1.84 0.47
CA VAL A 166 -17.00 -3.04 -0.25
C VAL A 166 -16.92 -4.29 0.63
N GLY A 167 -15.92 -4.37 1.52
CA GLY A 167 -15.81 -5.46 2.49
C GLY A 167 -16.95 -5.48 3.50
N ILE A 168 -17.36 -4.33 4.03
CA ILE A 168 -18.54 -4.23 4.91
C ILE A 168 -19.81 -4.64 4.16
N TYR A 169 -19.95 -4.21 2.90
CA TYR A 169 -21.07 -4.64 2.06
C TYR A 169 -21.09 -6.16 1.81
N GLY A 170 -19.93 -6.77 1.53
CA GLY A 170 -19.80 -8.22 1.41
C GLY A 170 -20.18 -8.96 2.70
N GLY A 171 -19.87 -8.37 3.86
CA GLY A 171 -20.28 -8.90 5.14
C GLY A 171 -21.79 -8.80 5.40
N HIS A 172 -22.41 -7.70 5.00
CA HIS A 172 -23.87 -7.53 5.05
C HIS A 172 -24.59 -8.57 4.18
N LEU A 173 -24.11 -8.82 2.96
CA LEU A 173 -24.69 -9.80 2.05
C LEU A 173 -24.72 -11.21 2.68
N VAL A 174 -23.62 -11.62 3.32
CA VAL A 174 -23.57 -12.93 3.99
C VAL A 174 -24.37 -12.95 5.29
N GLY A 175 -24.24 -11.93 6.14
CA GLY A 175 -24.88 -11.90 7.45
C GLY A 175 -26.40 -11.75 7.38
N VAL A 176 -26.88 -10.79 6.61
CA VAL A 176 -28.31 -10.47 6.51
C VAL A 176 -29.00 -11.36 5.48
N GLU A 177 -28.54 -11.33 4.21
CA GLU A 177 -29.28 -12.03 3.15
C GLU A 177 -29.15 -13.55 3.22
N TRP A 178 -27.98 -14.07 3.61
CA TRP A 178 -27.75 -15.51 3.62
C TRP A 178 -28.02 -16.17 4.98
N LYS A 179 -27.63 -15.54 6.09
CA LYS A 179 -27.82 -16.09 7.44
C LYS A 179 -29.07 -15.59 8.16
N GLY A 180 -29.74 -14.56 7.64
CA GLY A 180 -31.03 -14.12 8.16
C GLY A 180 -30.96 -13.24 9.41
N ILE A 181 -29.82 -12.61 9.68
CA ILE A 181 -29.71 -11.61 10.77
C ILE A 181 -30.58 -10.39 10.42
N ASP A 182 -31.24 -9.79 11.42
CA ASP A 182 -32.00 -8.55 11.22
C ASP A 182 -31.11 -7.41 10.71
N SER A 183 -31.51 -6.81 9.58
CA SER A 183 -30.75 -5.72 8.95
C SER A 183 -30.72 -4.46 9.84
N GLY A 184 -31.80 -4.20 10.58
CA GLY A 184 -31.89 -3.07 11.50
C GLY A 184 -30.85 -3.16 12.61
N SER A 185 -30.79 -4.31 13.27
CA SER A 185 -29.79 -4.58 14.31
C SER A 185 -28.36 -4.54 13.76
N PHE A 186 -28.11 -5.16 12.60
CA PHE A 186 -26.79 -5.16 11.95
C PHE A 186 -26.24 -3.74 11.75
N TRP A 187 -27.03 -2.84 11.16
CA TRP A 187 -26.59 -1.46 10.89
C TRP A 187 -26.57 -0.60 12.15
N SER A 188 -27.52 -0.78 13.06
CA SER A 188 -27.59 0.01 14.30
C SER A 188 -26.40 -0.25 15.21
N ILE A 189 -26.06 -1.52 15.46
CA ILE A 189 -24.92 -1.89 16.32
C ILE A 189 -23.60 -1.52 15.64
N LEU A 190 -23.50 -1.67 14.32
CA LEU A 190 -22.32 -1.23 13.56
C LEU A 190 -22.08 0.28 13.72
N GLN A 191 -23.12 1.10 13.54
CA GLN A 191 -23.01 2.56 13.70
C GLN A 191 -22.66 2.96 15.13
N ALA A 192 -23.17 2.24 16.13
CA ALA A 192 -22.84 2.48 17.53
C ALA A 192 -21.40 2.08 17.90
N SER A 193 -20.82 1.12 17.19
CA SER A 193 -19.49 0.56 17.50
C SER A 193 -18.34 1.24 16.76
N VAL A 194 -18.60 1.87 15.61
CA VAL A 194 -17.57 2.50 14.79
C VAL A 194 -17.39 3.96 15.20
N GLU A 195 -16.20 4.29 15.68
CA GLU A 195 -15.84 5.66 16.04
C GLU A 195 -15.09 6.36 14.90
N TRP A 196 -15.51 7.60 14.59
CA TRP A 196 -14.88 8.39 13.53
C TRP A 196 -13.38 8.63 13.76
N ARG A 197 -13.01 8.98 14.99
CA ARG A 197 -11.62 9.33 15.35
C ARG A 197 -10.73 8.11 15.52
N GLN A 198 -11.24 7.03 16.13
CA GLN A 198 -10.42 5.86 16.47
C GLN A 198 -10.35 4.82 15.35
N ASP A 199 -11.35 4.71 14.48
CA ASP A 199 -11.38 3.68 13.45
C ASP A 199 -11.09 4.28 12.06
N ILE A 200 -11.84 5.30 11.65
CA ILE A 200 -11.74 5.85 10.28
C ILE A 200 -10.47 6.68 10.10
N VAL A 201 -10.20 7.62 11.00
CA VAL A 201 -8.99 8.47 10.91
C VAL A 201 -7.73 7.62 11.05
N ASN A 202 -7.73 6.65 11.97
CA ASN A 202 -6.61 5.73 12.16
C ASN A 202 -6.37 4.85 10.92
N CYS A 203 -7.42 4.35 10.27
CA CYS A 203 -7.35 3.65 8.98
C CYS A 203 -6.71 4.53 7.89
N MET A 204 -7.10 5.81 7.80
CA MET A 204 -6.51 6.76 6.86
C MET A 204 -5.04 7.05 7.15
N ILE A 205 -4.65 7.21 8.41
CA ILE A 205 -3.25 7.46 8.80
C ILE A 205 -2.38 6.24 8.47
N LYS A 206 -2.82 5.02 8.84
CA LYS A 206 -2.11 3.77 8.49
C LYS A 206 -1.92 3.65 6.99
N SER A 207 -3.00 3.78 6.21
CA SER A 207 -2.93 3.67 4.75
C SER A 207 -2.05 4.75 4.10
N LEU A 208 -2.03 5.97 4.63
CA LEU A 208 -1.13 7.03 4.13
C LEU A 208 0.34 6.68 4.36
N LEU A 209 0.70 6.17 5.53
CA LEU A 209 2.08 5.76 5.84
C LEU A 209 2.50 4.56 4.98
N PHE A 210 1.62 3.57 4.79
CA PHE A 210 1.87 2.48 3.85
C PHE A 210 2.07 2.98 2.43
N ALA A 211 1.28 3.97 1.98
CA ALA A 211 1.42 4.57 0.66
C ALA A 211 2.80 5.18 0.43
N ILE A 212 3.32 5.91 1.42
CA ILE A 212 4.65 6.52 1.37
C ILE A 212 5.71 5.44 1.25
N VAL A 213 5.68 4.43 2.11
CA VAL A 213 6.70 3.37 2.17
C VAL A 213 6.70 2.52 0.90
N VAL A 214 5.54 2.02 0.47
CA VAL A 214 5.43 1.14 -0.71
C VAL A 214 5.84 1.89 -1.97
N THR A 215 5.34 3.12 -2.16
CA THR A 215 5.67 3.92 -3.35
C THR A 215 7.14 4.30 -3.36
N TRP A 216 7.73 4.63 -2.20
CA TRP A 216 9.15 4.93 -2.10
C TRP A 216 10.03 3.73 -2.49
N ILE A 217 9.74 2.54 -1.96
CA ILE A 217 10.50 1.33 -2.28
C ILE A 217 10.43 1.02 -3.78
N ALA A 218 9.24 1.11 -4.38
CA ALA A 218 9.04 0.87 -5.81
C ALA A 218 9.83 1.86 -6.69
N LEU A 219 9.76 3.15 -6.38
CA LEU A 219 10.48 4.18 -7.13
C LEU A 219 12.00 4.00 -7.00
N TYR A 220 12.50 3.72 -5.79
CA TYR A 220 13.92 3.51 -5.55
C TYR A 220 14.45 2.30 -6.31
N ARG A 221 13.76 1.17 -6.23
CA ARG A 221 14.14 -0.07 -6.92
C ARG A 221 14.09 0.08 -8.44
N GLY A 222 13.10 0.80 -8.97
CA GLY A 222 12.99 1.08 -10.40
C GLY A 222 14.11 1.99 -10.91
N TYR A 223 14.46 3.05 -10.15
CA TYR A 223 15.47 4.01 -10.57
C TYR A 223 16.91 3.47 -10.46
N HIS A 224 17.20 2.65 -9.45
CA HIS A 224 18.54 2.09 -9.21
C HIS A 224 18.75 0.70 -9.85
N VAL A 225 17.85 0.24 -10.71
CA VAL A 225 18.00 -1.05 -11.37
C VAL A 225 19.20 -1.09 -12.33
N THR A 226 19.79 -2.27 -12.52
CA THR A 226 20.73 -2.53 -13.60
C THR A 226 19.97 -2.55 -14.93
N PRO A 227 20.46 -1.91 -16.01
CA PRO A 227 19.74 -1.79 -17.28
C PRO A 227 19.82 -3.10 -18.09
N ASN A 228 19.25 -4.18 -17.56
CA ASN A 228 19.13 -5.47 -18.20
C ASN A 228 17.74 -6.08 -17.92
N PRO A 229 17.14 -6.83 -18.87
CA PRO A 229 15.81 -7.41 -18.69
C PRO A 229 15.67 -8.27 -17.43
N GLU A 230 16.71 -9.06 -17.13
CA GLU A 230 16.76 -9.90 -15.93
C GLU A 230 16.82 -9.06 -14.63
N GLY A 231 17.58 -7.97 -14.63
CA GLY A 231 17.64 -7.06 -13.48
C GLY A 231 16.32 -6.34 -13.23
N ILE A 232 15.57 -5.97 -14.28
CA ILE A 232 14.23 -5.38 -14.16
C ILE A 232 13.27 -6.36 -13.51
N SER A 233 13.24 -7.61 -13.97
CA SER A 233 12.41 -8.66 -13.36
C SER A 233 12.78 -8.90 -11.89
N ARG A 234 14.09 -8.97 -11.58
CA ARG A 234 14.59 -9.12 -10.21
C ARG A 234 14.25 -7.92 -9.31
N ALA A 235 14.36 -6.69 -9.81
CA ALA A 235 13.98 -5.49 -9.05
C ALA A 235 12.48 -5.45 -8.78
N THR A 236 11.66 -5.92 -9.73
CA THR A 236 10.21 -6.01 -9.58
C THR A 236 9.83 -6.97 -8.46
N THR A 237 10.41 -8.18 -8.44
CA THR A 237 10.17 -9.15 -7.36
C THR A 237 10.69 -8.67 -6.01
N GLN A 238 11.88 -8.04 -5.96
CA GLN A 238 12.42 -7.45 -4.74
C GLN A 238 11.53 -6.33 -4.18
N THR A 239 10.90 -5.54 -5.05
CA THR A 239 9.99 -4.47 -4.64
C THR A 239 8.80 -5.03 -3.87
N VAL A 240 8.18 -6.10 -4.38
CA VAL A 240 7.05 -6.74 -3.71
C VAL A 240 7.47 -7.28 -2.34
N VAL A 241 8.57 -8.05 -2.28
CA VAL A 241 9.03 -8.65 -1.03
C VAL A 241 9.37 -7.58 0.03
N GLN A 242 10.11 -6.55 -0.36
CA GLN A 242 10.53 -5.50 0.58
C GLN A 242 9.37 -4.62 1.01
N SER A 243 8.46 -4.29 0.09
CA SER A 243 7.25 -3.53 0.41
C SER A 243 6.36 -4.32 1.38
N SER A 244 6.16 -5.62 1.15
CA SER A 244 5.36 -6.46 2.04
C SER A 244 5.96 -6.58 3.44
N LEU A 245 7.28 -6.80 3.54
CA LEU A 245 7.96 -6.84 4.84
C LEU A 245 7.88 -5.49 5.57
N ALA A 246 8.06 -4.39 4.85
CA ALA A 246 7.98 -3.05 5.43
C ALA A 246 6.56 -2.70 5.89
N VAL A 247 5.52 -3.08 5.12
CA VAL A 247 4.11 -2.89 5.50
C VAL A 247 3.79 -3.69 6.76
N LEU A 248 4.16 -4.97 6.84
CA LEU A 248 3.90 -5.80 8.02
C LEU A 248 4.63 -5.30 9.27
N ALA A 249 5.90 -4.89 9.13
CA ALA A 249 6.66 -4.34 10.24
C ALA A 249 6.08 -3.01 10.74
N LEU A 250 5.69 -2.13 9.80
CA LEU A 250 5.08 -0.85 10.12
C LEU A 250 3.68 -1.02 10.72
N ASP A 251 2.92 -2.02 10.27
CA ASP A 251 1.61 -2.35 10.81
C ASP A 251 1.70 -2.71 12.29
N PHE A 252 2.60 -3.62 12.67
CA PHE A 252 2.82 -3.96 14.08
C PHE A 252 3.15 -2.73 14.93
N LEU A 253 4.07 -1.87 14.46
CA LEU A 253 4.46 -0.65 15.18
C LEU A 253 3.30 0.33 15.33
N LEU A 254 2.52 0.54 14.26
CA LEU A 254 1.38 1.45 14.28
C LEU A 254 0.24 0.91 15.14
N THR A 255 -0.07 -0.38 15.05
CA THR A 255 -1.06 -1.03 15.91
C THR A 255 -0.68 -0.87 17.38
N ALA A 256 0.59 -1.13 17.74
CA ALA A 256 1.06 -0.94 19.10
C ALA A 256 0.97 0.52 19.59
N MET A 257 1.22 1.52 18.73
CA MET A 257 1.11 2.93 19.13
C MET A 257 -0.34 3.46 19.18
N MET A 258 -1.21 2.94 18.31
CA MET A 258 -2.56 3.49 18.13
C MET A 258 -3.61 2.76 18.98
N PHE A 259 -3.40 1.46 19.23
CA PHE A 259 -4.30 0.60 19.99
C PHE A 259 -3.64 -0.01 21.23
N GLY A 260 -2.36 0.30 21.49
CA GLY A 260 -1.71 -0.06 22.74
C GLY A 260 -2.24 0.77 23.90
N GLN A 261 -3.15 0.16 24.66
CA GLN A 261 -3.41 0.47 26.06
C GLN A 261 -3.07 -0.78 26.89
#